data_AF-A0A965PIA9-F1
#
_entry.id   AF-A0A965PIA9-F1
#
_cell.length_a   1.000
_cell.length_b   1.000
_cell.length_c   1.000
_cell.angle_alpha   90.00
_cell.angle_beta   90.00
_cell.angle_gamma   90.00
#
_symmetry.space_group_name_H-M   'P 1'
#
loop_
_entity.id
_entity.type
_entity.pdbx_description
1 polymer ?
#
loop_
_entity_poly.entity_id
_entity_poly.type
_entity_poly.pdbx_seq_one_letter_code
_entity_poly.pdbx_strand_id
1 'polypeptide(L)'
;MTSAQRRTRCSLPAWRPRKPEWSRLSSSPCAKHSKPPSDSRSRWGHPACRKLRNGWQPHTGDKTMTIDQDMLALLEHGAAVVRVAKHDKRPLGNAWNTLATTIADVIADWLQEGYNVGLLCGSSNIIDVEYDDAAGRAHLARLGLLDIETPTWASGRGEHRLFRLEGPLPPCGWRKFCGAEIRIGGKPAQSVLPPSTHPTGRPYTWIVSPQQIAPATITLPALGLA
;
A
#
# COMPACT_ATOMS: atom_id res chain seq x y z
N MET A 1 33.09 -24.36 31.99
CA MET A 1 33.06 -24.41 30.52
C MET A 1 32.07 -23.36 30.03
N THR A 2 32.54 -22.15 29.74
CA THR A 2 31.73 -21.00 29.33
C THR A 2 31.82 -20.84 27.80
N SER A 3 30.70 -21.06 27.11
CA SER A 3 30.60 -20.91 25.65
C SER A 3 30.36 -19.44 25.31
N ALA A 4 31.35 -18.82 24.65
CA ALA A 4 31.26 -17.45 24.15
C ALA A 4 30.48 -17.42 22.83
N GLN A 5 29.26 -16.87 22.85
CA GLN A 5 28.48 -16.61 21.63
C GLN A 5 29.15 -15.50 20.80
N ARG A 6 29.60 -15.87 19.59
CA ARG A 6 30.06 -14.92 18.56
C ARG A 6 28.89 -14.05 18.10
N ARG A 7 28.96 -12.75 18.40
CA ARG A 7 28.06 -11.73 17.86
C ARG A 7 28.47 -11.42 16.42
N THR A 8 27.74 -11.92 15.44
CA THR A 8 27.81 -11.40 14.06
C THR A 8 27.14 -10.03 14.03
N ARG A 9 27.94 -8.96 14.05
CA ARG A 9 27.46 -7.60 13.77
C ARG A 9 27.08 -7.53 12.29
N CYS A 10 25.80 -7.29 11.98
CA CYS A 10 25.41 -6.75 10.68
C CYS A 10 26.00 -5.34 10.57
N SER A 11 27.09 -5.20 9.81
CA SER A 11 27.68 -3.91 9.48
C SER A 11 26.71 -3.13 8.59
N LEU A 12 26.12 -2.06 9.12
CA LEU A 12 25.35 -1.11 8.33
C LEU A 12 26.31 -0.38 7.36
N PRO A 13 26.02 -0.28 6.06
CA PRO A 13 26.77 0.62 5.19
C PRO A 13 26.48 2.06 5.60
N ALA A 14 27.55 2.86 5.76
CA ALA A 14 27.46 4.28 6.06
C ALA A 14 26.69 5.00 4.94
N TRP A 15 25.53 5.54 5.29
CA TRP A 15 24.72 6.37 4.40
C TRP A 15 25.44 7.70 4.14
N ARG A 16 25.74 8.01 2.87
CA ARG A 16 26.22 9.33 2.44
C ARG A 16 25.08 10.05 1.71
N PRO A 17 24.60 11.20 2.20
CA PRO A 17 23.65 11.99 1.44
C PRO A 17 24.32 12.53 0.17
N ARG A 18 23.74 12.27 -1.01
CA ARG A 18 24.11 12.98 -2.23
C ARG A 18 23.50 14.38 -2.17
N LYS A 19 24.32 15.42 -2.30
CA LYS A 19 23.88 16.80 -2.43
C LYS A 19 23.07 16.97 -3.73
N PRO A 20 21.98 17.75 -3.74
CA PRO A 20 21.32 18.13 -4.98
C PRO A 20 22.13 19.22 -5.68
N GLU A 21 22.60 18.91 -6.89
CA GLU A 21 23.29 19.84 -7.79
C GLU A 21 22.26 20.64 -8.57
N TRP A 22 21.92 21.83 -8.07
CA TRP A 22 21.18 22.84 -8.83
C TRP A 22 22.11 24.02 -9.11
N SER A 23 22.65 24.07 -10.32
CA SER A 23 23.06 25.32 -10.96
C SER A 23 23.37 25.07 -12.43
N ARG A 24 22.53 25.61 -13.31
CA ARG A 24 22.93 26.48 -14.43
C ARG A 24 21.69 26.98 -15.17
N LEU A 25 21.40 28.25 -14.94
CA LEU A 25 20.72 29.13 -15.87
C LEU A 25 21.51 29.16 -17.19
N SER A 26 20.82 29.07 -18.32
CA SER A 26 21.26 29.71 -19.55
C SER A 26 20.07 30.22 -20.35
N SER A 27 20.09 31.53 -20.50
CA SER A 27 19.29 32.43 -21.30
C SER A 27 19.16 32.05 -22.78
N SER A 28 18.03 32.39 -23.39
CA SER A 28 17.94 32.72 -24.82
C SER A 28 16.75 33.65 -25.10
N PRO A 29 16.94 34.79 -25.79
CA PRO A 29 15.89 35.69 -26.24
C PRO A 29 15.68 35.61 -27.77
N CYS A 30 14.41 35.61 -28.22
CA CYS A 30 13.89 36.03 -29.54
C CYS A 30 12.48 35.39 -29.68
N ALA A 31 11.44 35.96 -30.26
CA ALA A 31 11.28 37.17 -31.07
C ALA A 31 9.82 37.63 -30.95
N LYS A 32 9.59 38.94 -31.18
CA LYS A 32 8.28 39.56 -31.38
C LYS A 32 7.78 39.33 -32.82
N HIS A 33 6.53 39.73 -33.10
CA HIS A 33 5.74 39.72 -34.36
C HIS A 33 4.78 38.50 -34.41
N SER A 34 3.46 38.57 -34.67
CA SER A 34 2.63 39.52 -35.43
C SER A 34 1.14 39.37 -35.02
N LYS A 35 0.31 40.33 -35.45
CA LYS A 35 -1.15 40.46 -35.26
C LYS A 35 -2.00 39.24 -35.71
N PRO A 36 -3.24 39.07 -35.21
CA PRO A 36 -4.19 38.07 -35.69
C PRO A 36 -4.99 38.57 -36.91
N PRO A 37 -5.31 37.70 -37.89
CA PRO A 37 -6.42 37.94 -38.80
C PRO A 37 -7.71 37.26 -38.32
N SER A 38 -8.80 37.93 -38.70
CA SER A 38 -10.20 37.62 -38.51
C SER A 38 -10.70 36.42 -39.33
N ASP A 39 -11.73 35.79 -38.78
CA ASP A 39 -12.93 35.25 -39.46
C ASP A 39 -12.75 34.13 -40.50
N SER A 40 -13.35 32.96 -40.23
CA SER A 40 -14.38 32.39 -41.12
C SER A 40 -14.81 30.97 -40.72
N ARG A 41 -16.11 30.79 -40.89
CA ARG A 41 -16.95 29.59 -40.82
C ARG A 41 -16.31 28.29 -41.37
N SER A 42 -16.46 27.20 -40.63
CA SER A 42 -16.72 25.84 -41.16
C SER A 42 -17.41 25.04 -40.04
N ARG A 43 -18.69 24.65 -40.11
CA ARG A 43 -19.30 23.59 -40.94
C ARG A 43 -18.42 22.34 -41.09
N TRP A 44 -18.38 21.54 -40.03
CA TRP A 44 -18.13 20.10 -40.13
C TRP A 44 -19.13 19.36 -39.24
N GLY A 45 -19.95 18.53 -39.88
CA GLY A 45 -20.90 17.65 -39.21
C GLY A 45 -20.16 16.53 -38.48
N HIS A 46 -20.49 16.34 -37.21
CA HIS A 46 -20.07 15.17 -36.46
C HIS A 46 -21.07 14.03 -36.69
N PRO A 47 -20.63 12.86 -37.20
CA PRO A 47 -21.44 11.67 -37.19
C PRO A 47 -21.60 11.14 -35.75
N ALA A 48 -22.85 10.80 -35.44
CA ALA A 48 -23.35 10.03 -34.31
C ALA A 48 -22.29 9.42 -33.37
N CYS A 49 -22.23 9.96 -32.14
CA CYS A 49 -21.68 9.28 -30.97
C CYS A 49 -22.48 7.98 -30.74
N ARG A 50 -21.91 6.87 -31.20
CA ARG A 50 -22.44 5.52 -31.04
C ARG A 50 -22.39 5.17 -29.55
N LYS A 51 -23.56 5.24 -28.91
CA LYS A 51 -23.81 4.78 -27.54
C LYS A 51 -23.28 3.35 -27.35
N LEU A 52 -22.15 3.20 -26.68
CA LEU A 52 -21.81 1.95 -26.00
C LEU A 52 -22.67 1.87 -24.74
N ARG A 53 -23.94 1.45 -24.92
CA ARG A 53 -24.77 0.96 -23.81
C ARG A 53 -24.23 -0.41 -23.42
N ASN A 54 -23.21 -0.45 -22.56
CA ASN A 54 -22.97 -1.64 -21.77
C ASN A 54 -24.17 -1.78 -20.84
N GLY A 55 -24.99 -2.78 -21.11
CA GLY A 55 -26.20 -3.10 -20.36
C GLY A 55 -25.86 -3.61 -18.96
N TRP A 56 -25.48 -2.70 -18.07
CA TRP A 56 -25.56 -2.93 -16.64
C TRP A 56 -27.05 -2.95 -16.26
N GLN A 57 -27.58 -4.14 -16.02
CA GLN A 57 -28.87 -4.30 -15.39
C GLN A 57 -28.65 -4.30 -13.87
N PRO A 58 -29.28 -3.40 -13.11
CA PRO A 58 -29.25 -3.48 -11.66
C PRO A 58 -29.94 -4.78 -11.24
N HIS A 59 -29.21 -5.67 -10.59
CA HIS A 59 -29.80 -6.80 -9.89
C HIS A 59 -30.63 -6.27 -8.72
N THR A 60 -31.96 -6.28 -8.87
CA THR A 60 -32.94 -5.92 -7.84
C THR A 60 -33.14 -7.04 -6.82
N GLY A 61 -32.04 -7.63 -6.35
CA GLY A 61 -32.03 -8.54 -5.21
C GLY A 61 -31.23 -7.88 -4.11
N ASP A 62 -31.93 -7.30 -3.14
CA ASP A 62 -31.37 -6.63 -1.96
C ASP A 62 -30.67 -7.64 -1.03
N LYS A 63 -29.54 -8.19 -1.51
CA LYS A 63 -28.53 -8.76 -0.65
C LYS A 63 -27.47 -7.68 -0.52
N THR A 64 -27.54 -6.93 0.57
CA THR A 64 -26.40 -6.14 1.04
C THR A 64 -25.23 -7.10 1.23
N MET A 65 -24.31 -7.12 0.26
CA MET A 65 -23.10 -7.91 0.33
C MET A 65 -22.21 -7.24 1.36
N THR A 66 -22.10 -7.88 2.52
CA THR A 66 -21.36 -7.33 3.64
C THR A 66 -19.95 -7.88 3.66
N ILE A 67 -18.96 -7.00 3.73
CA ILE A 67 -17.61 -7.34 4.17
C ILE A 67 -17.64 -7.77 5.64
N ASP A 68 -16.66 -8.56 6.08
CA ASP A 68 -16.55 -8.91 7.50
C ASP A 68 -16.23 -7.67 8.37
N GLN A 69 -16.42 -7.82 9.68
CA GLN A 69 -16.23 -6.73 10.64
C GLN A 69 -14.77 -6.31 10.77
N ASP A 70 -13.81 -7.20 10.46
CA ASP A 70 -12.39 -6.83 10.48
C ASP A 70 -12.05 -5.89 9.33
N MET A 71 -12.54 -6.18 8.12
CA MET A 71 -12.38 -5.30 6.97
C MET A 71 -13.08 -3.96 7.22
N LEU A 72 -14.29 -3.96 7.78
CA LEU A 72 -14.99 -2.71 8.11
C LEU A 72 -14.18 -1.85 9.08
N ALA A 73 -13.71 -2.41 10.20
CA ALA A 73 -12.89 -1.71 11.17
C ALA A 73 -11.59 -1.19 10.54
N LEU A 74 -10.96 -1.95 9.64
CA LEU A 74 -9.76 -1.52 8.94
C LEU A 74 -10.01 -0.30 8.04
N LEU A 75 -11.15 -0.26 7.35
CA LEU A 75 -11.57 0.90 6.55
C LEU A 75 -11.89 2.12 7.43
N GLU A 76 -12.50 1.92 8.60
CA GLU A 76 -12.74 2.99 9.60
C GLU A 76 -11.43 3.58 10.12
N HIS A 77 -10.38 2.77 10.24
CA HIS A 77 -9.02 3.24 10.54
C HIS A 77 -8.36 4.01 9.37
N GLY A 78 -9.04 4.13 8.22
CA GLY A 78 -8.59 4.90 7.06
C GLY A 78 -7.78 4.11 6.04
N ALA A 79 -7.81 2.77 6.13
CA ALA A 79 -7.22 1.93 5.09
C ALA A 79 -7.97 2.07 3.77
N ALA A 80 -7.25 1.92 2.67
CA ALA A 80 -7.81 1.67 1.35
C ALA A 80 -7.25 0.34 0.85
N VAL A 81 -8.05 -0.40 0.08
CA VAL A 81 -7.68 -1.72 -0.41
C VAL A 81 -7.73 -1.81 -1.92
N VAL A 82 -6.97 -2.73 -2.48
CA VAL A 82 -6.88 -3.01 -3.91
C VAL A 82 -7.25 -4.47 -4.18
N ARG A 83 -7.83 -4.71 -5.36
CA ARG A 83 -8.12 -6.07 -5.80
C ARG A 83 -6.83 -6.81 -6.16
N VAL A 84 -6.66 -8.01 -5.61
CA VAL A 84 -5.49 -8.87 -5.84
C VAL A 84 -5.94 -10.17 -6.51
N ALA A 85 -5.12 -10.69 -7.42
CA ALA A 85 -5.41 -11.95 -8.10
C ALA A 85 -5.66 -13.09 -7.09
N LYS A 86 -6.58 -14.00 -7.44
CA LYS A 86 -6.97 -15.14 -6.61
C LYS A 86 -5.74 -16.01 -6.31
N HIS A 87 -5.55 -16.37 -5.04
CA HIS A 87 -4.39 -17.18 -4.61
C HIS A 87 -3.05 -16.61 -5.08
N ASP A 88 -2.93 -15.28 -5.18
CA ASP A 88 -1.73 -14.60 -5.63
C ASP A 88 -1.50 -13.35 -4.76
N LYS A 89 -0.36 -12.69 -4.93
CA LYS A 89 -0.02 -11.41 -4.30
C LYS A 89 0.02 -10.25 -5.29
N ARG A 90 -0.33 -10.51 -6.55
CA ARG A 90 -0.28 -9.51 -7.62
C ARG A 90 -1.57 -8.65 -7.65
N PRO A 91 -1.49 -7.34 -7.40
CA PRO A 91 -2.63 -6.45 -7.58
C PRO A 91 -3.05 -6.40 -9.06
N LEU A 92 -4.35 -6.22 -9.31
CA LEU A 92 -4.91 -6.24 -10.67
C LEU A 92 -5.06 -4.84 -11.25
N GLY A 93 -4.62 -4.68 -12.51
CA GLY A 93 -4.71 -3.44 -13.28
C GLY A 93 -3.41 -2.63 -13.28
N ASN A 94 -3.17 -1.85 -14.34
CA ASN A 94 -1.92 -1.08 -14.49
C ASN A 94 -1.83 0.14 -13.55
N ALA A 95 -2.97 0.60 -13.04
CA ALA A 95 -3.08 1.72 -12.10
C ALA A 95 -3.74 1.27 -10.79
N TRP A 96 -3.44 0.04 -10.35
CA TRP A 96 -4.08 -0.59 -9.19
C TRP A 96 -4.07 0.29 -7.94
N ASN A 97 -3.01 1.06 -7.71
CA ASN A 97 -2.86 1.93 -6.55
C ASN A 97 -3.78 3.17 -6.60
N THR A 98 -4.12 3.66 -7.79
CA THR A 98 -5.09 4.78 -7.94
C THR A 98 -6.53 4.28 -7.95
N LEU A 99 -6.73 2.98 -8.13
CA LEU A 99 -8.01 2.29 -8.10
C LEU A 99 -8.29 1.65 -6.74
N ALA A 100 -7.48 1.95 -5.72
CA ALA A 100 -7.76 1.55 -4.37
C ALA A 100 -9.09 2.16 -3.91
N THR A 101 -9.84 1.39 -3.11
CA THR A 101 -11.20 1.75 -2.72
C THR A 101 -11.40 1.54 -1.23
N THR A 102 -12.40 2.25 -0.70
CA THR A 102 -12.95 2.08 0.65
C THR A 102 -14.43 1.69 0.59
N ILE A 103 -14.97 1.43 -0.61
CA ILE A 103 -16.38 1.13 -0.83
C ILE A 103 -16.63 -0.34 -0.49
N ALA A 104 -17.37 -0.59 0.60
CA ALA A 104 -17.63 -1.93 1.13
C ALA A 104 -18.23 -2.89 0.09
N ASP A 105 -19.25 -2.45 -0.66
CA ASP A 105 -19.92 -3.30 -1.66
C ASP A 105 -18.95 -3.78 -2.75
N VAL A 106 -18.07 -2.88 -3.22
CA VAL A 106 -17.05 -3.21 -4.24
C VAL A 106 -16.07 -4.25 -3.70
N ILE A 107 -15.68 -4.15 -2.42
CA ILE A 107 -14.78 -5.09 -1.78
C ILE A 107 -15.49 -6.44 -1.55
N ALA A 108 -16.76 -6.41 -1.14
CA ALA A 108 -17.57 -7.61 -0.94
C ALA A 108 -17.72 -8.40 -2.25
N ASP A 109 -17.99 -7.72 -3.37
CA ASP A 109 -18.03 -8.34 -4.70
C ASP A 109 -16.71 -9.06 -5.03
N TRP A 110 -15.57 -8.43 -4.77
CA TRP A 110 -14.26 -9.05 -5.02
C TRP A 110 -14.06 -10.31 -4.19
N LEU A 111 -14.40 -10.26 -2.90
CA LEU A 111 -14.26 -11.38 -1.99
C LEU A 111 -15.21 -12.54 -2.36
N GLN A 112 -16.45 -12.24 -2.74
CA GLN A 112 -17.41 -13.23 -3.21
C GLN A 112 -16.94 -13.91 -4.51
N GLU A 113 -16.31 -13.16 -5.41
CA GLU A 113 -15.69 -13.71 -6.60
C GLU A 113 -14.40 -14.49 -6.31
N GLY A 114 -13.92 -14.50 -5.05
CA GLY A 114 -12.73 -15.25 -4.61
C GLY A 114 -11.41 -14.54 -4.90
N TYR A 115 -11.44 -13.23 -5.16
CA TYR A 115 -10.21 -12.43 -5.23
C TYR A 115 -9.64 -12.19 -3.85
N ASN A 116 -8.32 -12.00 -3.82
CA ASN A 116 -7.64 -11.50 -2.64
C ASN A 116 -7.81 -9.99 -2.55
N VAL A 117 -7.53 -9.45 -1.36
CA VAL A 117 -7.49 -8.03 -1.07
C VAL A 117 -6.10 -7.64 -0.56
N GLY A 118 -5.60 -6.52 -1.05
CA GLY A 118 -4.34 -5.94 -0.64
C GLY A 118 -4.54 -4.59 0.02
N LEU A 119 -3.91 -4.34 1.17
CA LEU A 119 -3.82 -3.03 1.79
C LEU A 119 -2.98 -2.13 0.90
N LEU A 120 -3.49 -0.97 0.49
CA LEU A 120 -2.66 0.08 -0.08
C LEU A 120 -1.90 0.79 1.05
N CYS A 121 -0.63 0.45 1.23
CA CYS A 121 0.22 1.13 2.20
C CYS A 121 0.36 2.61 1.83
N GLY A 122 0.43 3.47 2.85
CA GLY A 122 0.47 4.92 2.72
C GLY A 122 -0.92 5.59 2.73
N SER A 123 -2.01 4.83 2.50
CA SER A 123 -3.36 5.36 2.70
C SER A 123 -3.55 5.73 4.16
N SER A 124 -3.87 7.01 4.42
CA SER A 124 -3.97 7.56 5.78
C SER A 124 -2.72 7.30 6.64
N ASN A 125 -1.54 7.25 6.03
CA ASN A 125 -0.27 6.91 6.65
C ASN A 125 -0.21 5.50 7.28
N ILE A 126 -1.09 4.57 6.92
CA ILE A 126 -1.01 3.19 7.38
C ILE A 126 0.15 2.48 6.66
N ILE A 127 1.03 1.89 7.44
CA ILE A 127 2.19 1.13 6.98
C ILE A 127 2.10 -0.32 7.47
N ASP A 128 2.83 -1.21 6.81
CA ASP A 128 3.00 -2.59 7.24
C ASP A 128 4.47 -2.85 7.59
N VAL A 129 4.69 -3.47 8.74
CA VAL A 129 6.00 -3.90 9.24
C VAL A 129 5.95 -5.42 9.39
N GLU A 130 6.79 -6.12 8.63
CA GLU A 130 6.82 -7.58 8.60
C GLU A 130 8.23 -8.17 8.70
N TYR A 131 8.27 -9.48 8.89
CA TYR A 131 9.49 -10.29 8.85
C TYR A 131 9.19 -11.68 8.30
N ASP A 132 10.15 -12.25 7.58
CA ASP A 132 10.05 -13.61 7.00
C ASP A 132 10.94 -14.63 7.72
N ASP A 133 11.86 -14.18 8.57
CA ASP A 133 12.88 -15.03 9.19
C ASP A 133 13.22 -14.58 10.63
N ALA A 134 14.04 -15.40 11.30
CA ALA A 134 14.46 -15.15 12.67
C ALA A 134 15.29 -13.88 12.83
N ALA A 135 16.04 -13.48 11.79
CA ALA A 135 16.85 -12.26 11.84
C ALA A 135 15.96 -11.02 11.79
N GLY A 136 14.95 -11.01 10.93
CA GLY A 136 13.92 -9.97 10.85
C GLY A 136 13.15 -9.85 12.14
N ARG A 137 12.69 -10.97 12.70
CA ARG A 137 12.01 -10.99 14.00
C ARG A 137 12.87 -10.40 15.11
N ALA A 138 14.13 -10.85 15.22
CA ALA A 138 15.06 -10.33 16.22
C ALA A 138 15.35 -8.84 16.02
N HIS A 139 15.41 -8.37 14.77
CA HIS A 139 15.61 -6.97 14.47
C HIS A 139 14.43 -6.11 14.94
N LEU A 140 13.19 -6.51 14.62
CA LEU A 140 11.99 -5.79 15.06
C LEU A 140 11.83 -5.81 16.59
N ALA A 141 12.18 -6.94 17.23
CA ALA A 141 12.19 -7.04 18.70
C ALA A 141 13.16 -6.02 19.33
N ARG A 142 14.36 -5.88 18.76
CA ARG A 142 15.37 -4.90 19.24
C ARG A 142 14.90 -3.45 19.07
N LEU A 143 14.05 -3.17 18.09
CA LEU A 143 13.43 -1.85 17.91
C LEU A 143 12.22 -1.63 18.84
N GLY A 144 11.81 -2.63 19.62
CA GLY A 144 10.62 -2.57 20.48
C GLY A 144 9.30 -2.71 19.71
N LEU A 145 9.34 -3.01 18.40
CA LEU A 145 8.14 -3.02 17.55
C LEU A 145 7.24 -4.23 17.78
N LEU A 146 7.79 -5.32 18.31
CA LEU A 146 7.01 -6.51 18.66
C LEU A 146 6.26 -6.35 19.99
N ASP A 147 6.67 -5.41 20.83
CA ASP A 147 6.05 -5.13 22.14
C ASP A 147 4.87 -4.15 22.03
N ILE A 148 4.69 -3.51 20.88
CA ILE A 148 3.58 -2.57 20.62
C ILE A 148 2.36 -3.35 20.14
N GLU A 149 1.28 -3.32 20.92
CA GLU A 149 -0.01 -3.85 20.49
C GLU A 149 -0.58 -3.04 19.32
N THR A 150 -0.95 -3.75 18.26
CA THR A 150 -1.46 -3.16 17.02
C THR A 150 -2.08 -4.26 16.15
N PRO A 151 -2.96 -3.97 15.17
CA PRO A 151 -3.51 -5.00 14.31
C PRO A 151 -2.40 -5.81 13.65
N THR A 152 -2.49 -7.13 13.79
CA THR A 152 -1.42 -8.06 13.44
C THR A 152 -2.03 -9.27 12.78
N TRP A 153 -1.46 -9.76 11.70
CA TRP A 153 -1.92 -10.98 11.04
C TRP A 153 -0.78 -11.92 10.68
N ALA A 154 -1.08 -13.21 10.71
CA ALA A 154 -0.17 -14.27 10.32
C ALA A 154 -0.09 -14.38 8.79
N SER A 155 1.12 -14.60 8.29
CA SER A 155 1.42 -15.04 6.93
C SER A 155 1.93 -16.48 6.92
N GLY A 156 2.43 -16.93 5.76
CA GLY A 156 3.07 -18.24 5.64
C GLY A 156 4.37 -18.39 6.44
N ARG A 157 5.10 -17.29 6.68
CA ARG A 157 6.46 -17.32 7.25
C ARG A 157 6.67 -16.45 8.48
N GLY A 158 5.77 -15.51 8.73
CA GLY A 158 5.89 -14.59 9.85
C GLY A 158 4.61 -13.81 10.06
N GLU A 159 4.76 -12.59 10.56
CA GLU A 159 3.65 -11.73 10.92
C GLU A 159 3.80 -10.39 10.24
N HIS A 160 2.66 -9.80 9.91
CA HIS A 160 2.54 -8.42 9.47
C HIS A 160 1.88 -7.61 10.57
N ARG A 161 2.38 -6.39 10.81
CA ARG A 161 1.92 -5.51 11.88
C ARG A 161 1.61 -4.15 11.29
N LEU A 162 0.38 -3.68 11.46
CA LEU A 162 -0.02 -2.37 10.98
C LEU A 162 0.44 -1.29 11.95
N PHE A 163 0.93 -0.19 11.42
CA PHE A 163 1.18 1.02 12.20
C PHE A 163 0.68 2.23 11.42
N ARG A 164 0.47 3.35 12.11
CA ARG A 164 0.29 4.65 11.47
C ARG A 164 1.58 5.44 11.58
N LEU A 165 2.15 5.86 10.45
CA LEU A 165 3.33 6.71 10.46
C LEU A 165 2.97 8.15 10.82
N GLU A 166 3.62 8.69 11.83
CA GLU A 166 3.56 10.10 12.18
C GLU A 166 4.43 10.92 11.21
N GLY A 167 3.88 12.03 10.73
CA GLY A 167 4.57 12.95 9.82
C GLY A 167 4.48 12.55 8.34
N PRO A 168 5.33 13.12 7.47
CA PRO A 168 5.27 12.88 6.04
C PRO A 168 5.77 11.47 5.68
N LEU A 169 5.11 10.84 4.71
CA LEU A 169 5.61 9.59 4.14
C LEU A 169 6.92 9.85 3.37
N PRO A 170 7.99 9.09 3.61
CA PRO A 170 9.20 9.16 2.78
C PRO A 170 8.87 8.70 1.35
N PRO A 171 9.55 9.22 0.31
CA PRO A 171 9.22 8.96 -1.10
C PRO A 171 9.68 7.58 -1.58
N CYS A 172 9.33 6.52 -0.86
CA CYS A 172 9.61 5.12 -1.16
C CYS A 172 8.41 4.23 -0.83
N GLY A 173 8.26 3.13 -1.57
CA GLY A 173 7.17 2.18 -1.35
C GLY A 173 7.48 1.24 -0.18
N TRP A 174 8.71 0.74 -0.10
CA TRP A 174 9.14 -0.18 0.94
C TRP A 174 10.64 -0.09 1.20
N ARG A 175 11.08 -0.65 2.34
CA ARG A 175 12.50 -0.84 2.69
C ARG A 175 12.69 -2.20 3.37
N LYS A 176 13.82 -2.84 3.13
CA LYS A 176 14.19 -4.11 3.75
C LYS A 176 15.56 -4.00 4.41
N PHE A 177 15.67 -4.41 5.67
CA PHE A 177 16.93 -4.39 6.42
C PHE A 177 16.91 -5.43 7.53
N CYS A 178 18.03 -6.13 7.68
CA CYS A 178 18.19 -7.19 8.70
C CYS A 178 17.07 -8.25 8.71
N GLY A 179 16.51 -8.59 7.53
CA GLY A 179 15.43 -9.58 7.41
C GLY A 179 14.02 -9.04 7.63
N ALA A 180 13.86 -7.82 8.13
CA ALA A 180 12.57 -7.15 8.26
C ALA A 180 12.25 -6.32 7.00
N GLU A 181 10.98 -6.26 6.62
CA GLU A 181 10.47 -5.47 5.51
C GLU A 181 9.41 -4.49 6.01
N ILE A 182 9.52 -3.23 5.62
CA ILE A 182 8.60 -2.15 5.99
C ILE A 182 8.01 -1.58 4.71
N ARG A 183 6.70 -1.75 4.51
CA ARG A 183 5.95 -1.14 3.41
C ARG A 183 5.33 0.17 3.88
N ILE A 184 5.80 1.25 3.29
CA ILE A 184 5.56 2.62 3.76
C ILE A 184 4.52 3.33 2.92
N GLY A 185 4.55 3.13 1.60
CA GLY A 185 3.52 3.68 0.70
C GLY A 185 3.73 5.10 0.18
N GLY A 186 4.90 5.73 0.38
CA GLY A 186 5.21 6.98 -0.32
C GLY A 186 5.52 6.80 -1.81
N LYS A 187 5.63 5.54 -2.26
CA LYS A 187 5.39 5.08 -3.64
C LYS A 187 4.45 3.87 -3.55
N PRO A 188 3.76 3.47 -4.64
CA PRO A 188 2.84 2.34 -4.61
C PRO A 188 3.44 1.09 -3.95
N ALA A 189 2.83 0.64 -2.86
CA ALA A 189 3.17 -0.57 -2.13
C ALA A 189 1.90 -1.20 -1.57
N GLN A 190 1.87 -2.53 -1.48
CA GLN A 190 0.71 -3.25 -0.96
C GLN A 190 1.11 -4.43 -0.11
N SER A 191 0.24 -4.79 0.84
CA SER A 191 0.33 -6.02 1.63
C SER A 191 -0.97 -6.81 1.53
N VAL A 192 -0.89 -8.08 1.17
CA VAL A 192 -2.06 -8.97 1.17
C VAL A 192 -2.43 -9.29 2.62
N LEU A 193 -3.71 -9.15 2.94
CA LEU A 193 -4.23 -9.29 4.30
C LEU A 193 -5.47 -10.21 4.34
N PRO A 194 -5.92 -10.64 5.54
CA PRO A 194 -7.15 -11.42 5.67
C PRO A 194 -8.37 -10.72 5.02
N PRO A 195 -9.37 -11.46 4.50
CA PRO A 195 -9.51 -12.91 4.50
C PRO A 195 -8.86 -13.60 3.28
N SER A 196 -7.83 -12.98 2.67
CA SER A 196 -7.16 -13.51 1.48
C SER A 196 -6.49 -14.88 1.69
N THR A 197 -6.21 -15.57 0.58
CA THR A 197 -5.48 -16.85 0.56
C THR A 197 -4.12 -16.71 -0.15
N HIS A 198 -3.05 -17.17 0.50
CA HIS A 198 -1.68 -17.18 -0.06
C HIS A 198 -1.56 -18.10 -1.29
N PRO A 199 -0.58 -17.89 -2.20
CA PRO A 199 -0.28 -18.82 -3.29
C PRO A 199 -0.10 -20.30 -2.93
N THR A 200 0.25 -20.58 -1.68
CA THR A 200 0.40 -21.95 -1.18
C THR A 200 -0.91 -22.55 -0.65
N GLY A 201 -2.04 -21.84 -0.77
CA GLY A 201 -3.34 -22.23 -0.22
C GLY A 201 -3.55 -21.90 1.26
N ARG A 202 -2.52 -21.39 1.97
CA ARG A 202 -2.65 -21.02 3.38
C ARG A 202 -3.43 -19.70 3.52
N PRO A 203 -4.44 -19.60 4.39
CA PRO A 203 -5.13 -18.35 4.62
C PRO A 203 -4.24 -17.35 5.37
N TYR A 204 -4.43 -16.07 5.09
CA TYR A 204 -4.00 -15.01 5.99
C TYR A 204 -5.02 -14.92 7.15
N THR A 205 -4.56 -14.77 8.39
CA THR A 205 -5.45 -14.78 9.57
C THR A 205 -5.03 -13.73 10.58
N TRP A 206 -5.99 -12.94 11.07
CA TRP A 206 -5.75 -11.98 12.15
C TRP A 206 -5.29 -12.71 13.42
N ILE A 207 -4.22 -12.18 14.02
CA ILE A 207 -3.73 -12.53 15.37
C ILE A 207 -4.29 -11.52 16.37
N VAL A 208 -4.23 -10.23 16.00
CA VAL A 208 -4.87 -9.12 16.70
C VAL A 208 -5.76 -8.43 15.69
N SER A 209 -7.07 -8.45 15.94
CA SER A 209 -8.07 -7.94 15.01
C SER A 209 -8.10 -6.40 15.01
N PRO A 210 -8.31 -5.76 13.85
CA PRO A 210 -8.54 -4.31 13.76
C PRO A 210 -9.82 -3.85 14.47
N GLN A 211 -10.76 -4.74 14.82
CA GLN A 211 -11.90 -4.44 15.68
C GLN A 211 -11.49 -4.24 17.14
N GLN A 212 -10.40 -4.90 17.56
CA GLN A 212 -9.94 -4.87 18.95
C GLN A 212 -9.07 -3.65 19.24
N ILE A 213 -8.29 -3.22 18.24
CA ILE A 213 -7.32 -2.13 18.42
C ILE A 213 -7.07 -1.39 17.12
N ALA A 214 -6.85 -0.07 17.22
CA ALA A 214 -6.44 0.75 16.08
C ALA A 214 -4.94 0.59 15.78
N PRO A 215 -4.47 0.88 14.55
CA PRO A 215 -3.04 0.94 14.25
C PRO A 215 -2.31 1.92 15.18
N ALA A 216 -1.32 1.42 15.92
CA ALA A 216 -0.50 2.25 16.80
C ALA A 216 0.30 3.28 15.99
N THR A 217 0.47 4.48 16.53
CA THR A 217 1.25 5.55 15.88
C THR A 217 2.74 5.36 16.13
N ILE A 218 3.56 5.55 15.09
CA ILE A 218 5.00 5.44 15.18
C ILE A 218 5.73 6.48 14.31
N THR A 219 6.96 6.82 14.67
CA THR A 219 7.80 7.76 13.92
C THR A 219 8.79 7.02 13.00
N LEU A 220 9.30 7.71 11.97
CA LEU A 220 10.35 7.16 11.10
C LEU A 220 11.61 6.70 11.88
N PRO A 221 12.15 7.49 12.83
CA PRO A 221 13.29 7.04 13.64
C PRO A 221 13.03 5.77 14.44
N ALA A 222 11.81 5.56 14.95
CA ALA A 222 11.46 4.34 15.68
C ALA A 222 11.44 3.09 14.77
N LEU A 223 11.26 3.27 13.47
CA LEU A 223 11.44 2.21 12.46
C LEU A 223 12.92 1.96 12.12
N GLY A 224 13.86 2.71 12.70
CA GLY A 224 15.27 2.67 12.31
C GLY A 224 15.54 3.32 10.94
N LEU A 225 14.61 4.15 10.47
CA LEU A 225 14.70 4.87 9.21
C LEU A 225 15.00 6.35 9.51
N ALA A 226 16.22 6.79 9.22
CA ALA A 226 16.65 8.18 9.26
C ALA A 226 17.08 8.65 7.87
#